data_AF-A0A1X1C2Q1-F1
#
_entry.id   AF-A0A1X1C2Q1-F1
#
_cell.length_a   1.000
_cell.length_b   1.000
_cell.length_c   1.000
_cell.angle_alpha   90.00
_cell.angle_beta   90.00
_cell.angle_gamma   90.00
#
_symmetry.space_group_name_H-M   'P 1'
#
loop_
_entity.id
_entity.type
_entity.pdbx_description
1 polymer ?
#
loop_
_entity_poly.entity_id
_entity_poly.type
_entity_poly.pdbx_seq_one_letter_code
_entity_poly.pdbx_strand_id
1 'polypeptide(L)' 'MSKETGGAAFPLPMGSETVEGCEGMQLRDYFAAKALPLINGNGSVDEYAKAAYDMADAMLRARGQ' A
#
# COMPACT_ATOMS: atom_id res chain seq x y z
N MET A 1 -3.07 -1.05 -17.20
CA MET A 1 -2.03 -1.60 -16.33
C MET A 1 -2.57 -1.61 -14.92
N SER A 2 -3.30 -2.66 -14.55
CA SER A 2 -3.73 -2.85 -13.16
C SER A 2 -2.45 -2.99 -12.34
N LYS A 3 -2.15 -2.02 -11.47
CA LYS A 3 -1.03 -2.17 -10.54
C LYS A 3 -1.47 -3.27 -9.58
N GLU A 4 -0.73 -4.38 -9.51
CA GLU A 4 -0.95 -5.42 -8.51
C GLU A 4 -0.74 -4.80 -7.12
N THR A 5 -1.82 -4.37 -6.48
CA THR A 5 -1.78 -3.65 -5.19
C THR A 5 -1.74 -4.62 -3.99
N GLY A 6 -1.74 -5.93 -4.26
CA GLY A 6 -1.79 -6.99 -3.25
C GLY A 6 -3.16 -7.20 -2.60
N GLY A 7 -4.22 -6.60 -3.15
CA GLY A 7 -5.60 -6.68 -2.63
C GLY A 7 -5.85 -5.84 -1.37
N ALA A 8 -6.92 -6.13 -0.65
CA ALA A 8 -7.30 -5.43 0.57
C ALA A 8 -6.22 -5.56 1.66
N ALA A 9 -5.91 -4.45 2.36
CA ALA A 9 -4.92 -4.44 3.43
C ALA A 9 -5.29 -5.34 4.63
N PHE A 10 -6.59 -5.52 4.85
CA PHE A 10 -7.13 -6.33 5.93
C PHE A 10 -8.10 -7.38 5.37
N PRO A 11 -8.27 -8.53 6.07
CA PRO A 11 -9.23 -9.54 5.67
C PRO A 11 -10.65 -8.97 5.59
N LEU A 12 -11.34 -9.29 4.50
CA LEU A 12 -12.77 -9.04 4.38
C LEU A 12 -13.55 -10.19 5.02
N PRO A 13 -14.62 -9.92 5.80
CA PRO A 13 -15.51 -10.97 6.28
C PRO A 13 -15.98 -11.88 5.13
N MET A 14 -16.04 -13.19 5.36
CA MET A 14 -16.55 -14.11 4.34
C MET A 14 -17.99 -13.72 3.94
N GLY A 15 -18.23 -13.56 2.64
CA GLY A 15 -19.53 -13.15 2.11
C GLY A 15 -19.81 -11.64 2.19
N SER A 16 -18.89 -10.82 2.70
CA SER A 16 -19.00 -9.37 2.49
C SER A 16 -18.48 -9.04 1.09
N GLU A 17 -19.40 -8.92 0.14
CA GLU A 17 -19.13 -8.08 -1.02
C GLU A 17 -18.98 -6.66 -0.45
N THR A 18 -17.76 -6.11 -0.52
CA THR A 18 -17.59 -4.68 -0.27
C THR A 18 -18.45 -3.96 -1.29
N VAL A 19 -19.34 -3.09 -0.82
CA VAL A 19 -20.04 -2.15 -1.71
C VAL A 19 -18.97 -1.41 -2.51
N GLU A 20 -19.16 -1.27 -3.82
CA GLU A 20 -18.23 -0.52 -4.67
C GLU A 20 -17.93 0.85 -4.04
N GLY A 21 -16.64 1.12 -3.80
CA GLY A 21 -16.18 2.32 -3.08
C GLY A 21 -16.03 2.18 -1.55
N CYS A 22 -16.32 1.00 -0.99
CA CYS A 22 -16.13 0.66 0.43
C CYS A 22 -15.05 -0.41 0.64
N GLU A 23 -14.17 -0.63 -0.35
CA GLU A 23 -13.10 -1.64 -0.27
C GLU A 23 -12.02 -1.31 0.79
N GLY A 24 -11.97 -0.05 1.23
CA GLY A 24 -11.00 0.43 2.19
C GLY A 24 -9.62 0.64 1.57
N MET A 25 -8.55 0.43 2.35
CA MET A 25 -7.18 0.59 1.88
C MET A 25 -6.66 -0.67 1.20
N GLN A 26 -5.87 -0.49 0.15
CA GLN A 26 -5.13 -1.60 -0.46
C GLN A 26 -3.91 -1.95 0.41
N LEU A 27 -3.42 -3.19 0.29
CA LEU A 27 -2.21 -3.66 0.98
C LEU A 27 -0.99 -2.79 0.66
N ARG A 28 -0.89 -2.33 -0.59
CA ARG A 28 0.10 -1.34 -1.03
C ARG A 28 0.08 -0.05 -0.18
N ASP A 29 -1.11 0.50 0.06
CA ASP A 29 -1.27 1.75 0.82
C ASP A 29 -0.89 1.54 2.28
N TYR A 30 -1.23 0.37 2.84
CA TYR A 30 -0.84 -0.01 4.19
C TYR A 30 0.68 -0.12 4.33
N PHE A 31 1.38 -0.77 3.39
CA PHE A 31 2.84 -0.84 3.42
C PHE A 31 3.49 0.54 3.26
N ALA A 32 2.95 1.39 2.38
CA ALA A 32 3.46 2.75 2.23
C ALA A 32 3.29 3.55 3.54
N ALA A 33 2.13 3.46 4.19
CA ALA A 33 1.89 4.09 5.48
C ALA A 33 2.84 3.58 6.59
N LYS A 34 3.20 2.29 6.56
CA LYS A 34 4.21 1.72 7.48
C LYS A 34 5.64 2.13 7.16
N ALA A 35 5.94 2.47 5.91
CA ALA A 35 7.26 2.95 5.49
C ALA A 35 7.47 4.43 5.82
N LEU A 36 6.42 5.28 5.75
CA LEU A 36 6.51 6.73 5.99
C LEU A 36 7.31 7.13 7.25
N PRO A 37 7.10 6.53 8.44
CA PRO A 37 7.82 6.91 9.66
C PRO A 37 9.33 6.61 9.62
N LEU A 38 9.78 5.75 8.71
CA LEU A 38 11.19 5.39 8.54
C LEU A 38 11.93 6.35 7.60
N ILE A 39 11.19 7.16 6.84
CA ILE A 39 11.75 8.11 5.90
C ILE A 39 12.20 9.35 6.67
N ASN A 40 13.49 9.63 6.61
CA ASN A 40 14.11 10.74 7.31
C ASN A 40 15.14 11.41 6.38
N GLY A 41 15.35 12.72 6.52
CA GLY A 41 16.29 13.48 5.72
C GLY A 41 15.81 14.90 5.39
N ASN A 42 16.39 15.49 4.34
CA ASN A 42 16.08 16.84 3.84
C ASN A 42 15.30 16.79 2.49
N GLY A 43 14.50 15.75 2.28
CA GLY A 43 13.66 15.62 1.08
C GLY A 43 12.36 16.40 1.19
N SER A 44 11.73 16.62 0.05
CA SER A 44 10.36 17.13 -0.07
C SER A 44 9.34 16.07 0.32
N VAL A 45 8.13 16.52 0.65
CA VAL A 45 6.99 15.63 0.95
C VAL A 45 6.66 14.70 -0.23
N ASP A 46 6.87 15.16 -1.46
CA ASP A 46 6.63 14.37 -2.68
C ASP A 46 7.66 13.25 -2.82
N GLU A 47 8.94 13.53 -2.52
CA GLU A 47 9.99 12.52 -2.48
C GLU A 47 9.74 11.47 -1.41
N TYR A 48 9.22 11.88 -0.24
CA TYR A 48 8.86 10.95 0.83
C TYR A 48 7.68 10.06 0.46
N ALA A 49 6.64 10.64 -0.14
CA ALA A 49 5.51 9.86 -0.64
C ALA A 49 5.97 8.81 -1.67
N LYS A 50 6.83 9.22 -2.61
CA LYS A 50 7.39 8.30 -3.60
C LYS A 50 8.21 7.18 -2.97
N ALA A 51 9.14 7.52 -2.07
CA ALA A 51 9.97 6.53 -1.39
C ALA A 51 9.14 5.52 -0.57
N ALA A 52 8.06 5.97 0.07
CA ALA A 52 7.13 5.09 0.79
C ALA A 52 6.45 4.07 -0.14
N TYR A 53 5.98 4.52 -1.31
CA TYR A 53 5.39 3.62 -2.31
C TYR A 53 6.42 2.72 -2.98
N ASP A 54 7.65 3.16 -3.20
CA ASP A 54 8.73 2.32 -3.73
C ASP A 54 9.05 1.17 -2.77
N MET A 55 9.05 1.46 -1.45
CA MET A 55 9.19 0.46 -0.39
C MET A 55 7.99 -0.52 -0.39
N ALA A 56 6.76 -0.01 -0.51
CA ALA A 56 5.56 -0.84 -0.59
C ALA A 56 5.60 -1.79 -1.79
N ASP A 57 5.98 -1.29 -2.96
CA ASP A 57 6.11 -2.08 -4.18
C ASP A 57 7.23 -3.13 -4.04
N ALA A 58 8.30 -2.84 -3.30
CA ALA A 58 9.34 -3.81 -2.98
C ALA A 58 8.84 -4.94 -2.06
N MET A 59 7.99 -4.63 -1.07
CA MET A 59 7.38 -5.63 -0.20
C MET A 59 6.41 -6.55 -0.96
N LEU A 60 5.63 -5.99 -1.90
CA LEU A 60 4.74 -6.77 -2.76
C LEU A 60 5.52 -7.73 -3.66
N ARG A 61 6.59 -7.25 -4.31
CA ARG A 61 7.48 -8.12 -5.11
C ARG A 61 8.12 -9.23 -4.27
N ALA A 62 8.57 -8.93 -3.05
CA ALA A 62 9.14 -9.93 -2.15
C ALA A 62 8.13 -11.02 -1.74
N ARG A 63 6.83 -10.71 -1.79
CA ARG A 63 5.72 -11.66 -1.57
C ARG A 63 5.31 -12.42 -2.84
N GLY A 64 5.84 -12.05 -4.01
CA GLY A 64 5.47 -12.62 -5.30
C GLY A 64 4.11 -12.13 -5.82
N GLN A 65 3.76 -10.88 -5.51
CA GLN A 65 2.62 -10.17 -6.10
C GLN A 65 3.06 -9.40 -7.35
#